data_AF-A0A7R6ZYH7-F1
#
_entry.id   AF-A0A7R6ZYH7-F1
#
_cell.length_a   1.000
_cell.length_b   1.000
_cell.length_c   1.000
_cell.angle_alpha   90.00
_cell.angle_beta   90.00
_cell.angle_gamma   90.00
#
_symmetry.space_group_name_H-M   'P 1'
#
loop_
_entity.id
_entity.type
_entity.pdbx_description
1 polymer ?
#
loop_
_entity_poly.entity_id
_entity_poly.type
_entity_poly.pdbx_seq_one_letter_code
_entity_poly.pdbx_strand_id
1 'polypeptide(L)'
;MKKFSAKLTEFPFEFEFLDGSKAEFKFKDLNTKQIQKFSKVGDMDDDERYQLHIELLEENIVGDEELKQKMIEELEEYGNIFEFVAGLQEELGKRRKRR
;
A
#
# COMPACT_ATOMS: atom_id res chain seq x y z
N MET A 1 -9.54 -5.15 33.95
CA MET A 1 -9.22 -4.31 32.77
C MET A 1 -9.57 -5.08 31.50
N LYS A 2 -10.45 -4.57 30.64
CA LYS A 2 -10.66 -5.14 29.30
C LYS A 2 -9.43 -4.80 28.46
N LYS A 3 -8.71 -5.82 27.98
CA LYS A 3 -7.63 -5.64 27.00
C LYS A 3 -8.28 -5.39 25.64
N PHE A 4 -8.18 -4.16 25.14
CA PHE A 4 -8.50 -3.88 23.75
C PHE A 4 -7.32 -4.35 22.90
N SER A 5 -7.55 -5.31 22.02
CA SER A 5 -6.58 -5.69 20.99
C SER A 5 -7.04 -5.02 19.69
N ALA A 6 -6.29 -4.02 19.23
CA ALA A 6 -6.44 -3.52 17.88
C ALA A 6 -5.83 -4.55 16.93
N LYS A 7 -6.65 -5.36 16.25
CA LYS A 7 -6.16 -6.19 15.14
C LYS A 7 -5.94 -5.27 13.93
N LEU A 8 -4.68 -5.11 13.53
CA LEU A 8 -4.35 -4.53 12.23
C LEU A 8 -5.04 -5.36 11.15
N THR A 9 -5.77 -4.69 10.25
CA THR A 9 -6.40 -5.37 9.12
C THR A 9 -5.37 -5.52 8.02
N GLU A 10 -5.13 -6.76 7.59
CA GLU A 10 -4.32 -7.06 6.42
C GLU A 10 -5.15 -7.82 5.40
N PHE A 11 -4.80 -7.71 4.12
CA PHE A 11 -5.37 -8.55 3.09
C PHE A 11 -4.32 -9.05 2.09
N PRO A 12 -4.44 -10.31 1.63
CA PRO A 12 -3.59 -10.83 0.58
C PRO A 12 -4.01 -10.29 -0.79
N PHE A 13 -3.03 -10.03 -1.66
CA PHE A 13 -3.21 -9.72 -3.07
C PHE A 13 -2.10 -10.39 -3.91
N GLU A 14 -2.36 -10.59 -5.19
CA GLU A 14 -1.39 -11.09 -6.16
C GLU A 14 -0.96 -9.92 -7.07
N PHE A 15 0.33 -9.84 -7.37
CA PHE A 15 0.88 -8.95 -8.38
C PHE A 15 1.47 -9.77 -9.52
N GLU A 16 1.16 -9.39 -10.76
CA GLU A 16 1.70 -10.01 -11.98
C GLU A 16 2.73 -9.04 -12.59
N PHE A 17 3.98 -9.50 -12.66
CA PHE A 17 5.11 -8.74 -13.22
C PHE A 17 5.08 -8.75 -14.75
N LEU A 18 5.82 -7.82 -15.36
CA LEU A 18 5.94 -7.71 -16.82
C LEU A 18 6.52 -8.97 -17.50
N ASP A 19 7.32 -9.76 -16.78
CA ASP A 19 7.84 -11.04 -17.26
C ASP A 19 6.82 -12.20 -17.17
N GLY A 20 5.60 -11.92 -16.71
CA GLY A 20 4.51 -12.87 -16.53
C GLY A 20 4.62 -13.70 -15.25
N SER A 21 5.63 -13.46 -14.42
CA SER A 21 5.71 -14.07 -13.08
C SER A 21 4.69 -13.42 -12.14
N LYS A 22 4.32 -14.15 -11.08
CA LYS A 22 3.35 -13.69 -10.08
C LYS A 22 3.95 -13.79 -8.69
N ALA A 23 3.64 -12.83 -7.83
CA ALA A 23 3.98 -12.86 -6.42
C ALA A 23 2.76 -12.56 -5.55
N GLU A 24 2.70 -13.27 -4.42
CA GLU A 24 1.70 -13.01 -3.39
C GLU A 24 2.26 -12.06 -2.34
N PHE A 25 1.49 -11.03 -2.05
CA PHE A 25 1.80 -10.02 -1.06
C PHE A 25 0.64 -9.85 -0.10
N LYS A 26 0.89 -9.16 1.01
CA LYS A 26 -0.16 -8.66 1.90
C LYS A 26 -0.03 -7.16 2.08
N PHE A 27 -1.15 -6.46 1.99
CA PHE A 27 -1.20 -5.04 2.33
C PHE A 27 -1.75 -4.86 3.74
N LYS A 28 -0.98 -4.18 4.58
CA LYS A 28 -1.34 -3.83 5.96
C LYS A 28 -2.05 -2.48 6.02
N ASP A 29 -2.91 -2.37 7.01
CA ASP A 29 -3.57 -1.13 7.35
C ASP A 29 -2.61 0.04 7.60
N LEU A 30 -3.04 1.24 7.21
CA LEU A 30 -2.26 2.45 7.44
C LEU A 30 -2.27 2.81 8.93
N ASN A 31 -1.11 3.23 9.42
CA ASN A 31 -0.98 3.76 10.77
C ASN A 31 -1.44 5.22 10.84
N THR A 32 -1.66 5.74 12.05
CA THR A 32 -2.16 7.10 12.26
C THR A 32 -1.29 8.19 11.61
N LYS A 33 0.04 8.01 11.58
CA LYS A 33 0.95 9.00 10.97
C LYS A 33 0.76 9.05 9.46
N GLN A 34 0.67 7.89 8.81
CA GLN A 34 0.44 7.77 7.37
C GLN A 34 -0.92 8.37 6.97
N ILE A 35 -1.98 8.12 7.75
CA ILE A 35 -3.31 8.72 7.52
C ILE A 35 -3.24 10.25 7.60
N GLN A 36 -2.50 10.80 8.58
CA GLN A 36 -2.31 12.24 8.70
C GLN A 36 -1.53 12.82 7.52
N LYS A 37 -0.47 12.15 7.04
CA LYS A 37 0.25 12.56 5.82
C LYS A 37 -0.70 12.59 4.62
N PHE A 38 -1.51 11.55 4.43
CA PHE A 38 -2.52 11.49 3.36
C PHE A 38 -3.54 12.63 3.40
N SER A 39 -4.01 13.01 4.59
CA SER A 39 -4.98 14.10 4.72
C SER A 39 -4.47 15.46 4.23
N LYS A 40 -3.14 15.59 4.09
CA LYS A 40 -2.45 16.79 3.62
C LYS A 40 -1.92 16.67 2.19
N VAL A 41 -2.25 15.59 1.47
CA VAL A 41 -1.81 15.40 0.08
C VAL A 41 -2.20 16.58 -0.82
N GLY A 42 -3.33 17.23 -0.56
CA GLY A 42 -3.75 18.43 -1.30
C GLY A 42 -2.76 19.60 -1.24
N ASP A 43 -1.93 19.68 -0.20
CA ASP A 43 -0.95 20.74 0.03
C ASP A 43 0.47 20.36 -0.46
N MET A 44 0.70 19.08 -0.79
CA MET A 44 1.99 18.55 -1.25
C MET A 44 2.20 18.82 -2.73
N ASP A 45 3.45 19.02 -3.14
CA ASP A 45 3.84 19.01 -4.55
C ASP A 45 3.88 17.58 -5.12
N ASP A 46 4.10 17.46 -6.43
CA ASP A 46 4.04 16.17 -7.11
C ASP A 46 5.16 15.21 -6.64
N ASP A 47 6.34 15.73 -6.32
CA ASP A 47 7.48 14.94 -5.85
C ASP A 47 7.23 14.43 -4.42
N GLU A 48 6.72 15.29 -3.52
CA GLU A 48 6.34 14.92 -2.16
C GLU A 48 5.22 13.87 -2.15
N ARG A 49 4.22 14.03 -3.02
CA ARG A 49 3.15 13.04 -3.19
C ARG A 49 3.69 11.72 -3.66
N TYR A 50 4.58 11.73 -4.65
CA TYR A 50 5.21 10.52 -5.17
C TYR A 50 5.97 9.77 -4.08
N GLN A 51 6.85 10.46 -3.35
CA GLN A 51 7.63 9.86 -2.27
C GLN A 51 6.75 9.28 -1.16
N LEU A 52 5.65 9.95 -0.83
CA LEU A 52 4.68 9.40 0.12
C LEU A 52 4.12 8.05 -0.35
N HIS A 53 3.79 7.91 -1.63
CA HIS A 53 3.22 6.66 -2.18
C HIS A 53 4.24 5.51 -2.17
N ILE A 54 5.51 5.79 -2.45
CA ILE A 54 6.60 4.83 -2.30
C ILE A 54 6.73 4.38 -0.84
N GLU A 55 6.85 5.32 0.11
CA GLU A 55 6.98 5.03 1.55
C GLU A 55 5.84 4.11 2.04
N LEU A 56 4.63 4.32 1.54
CA LEU A 56 3.47 3.48 1.88
C LEU A 56 3.59 2.06 1.35
N LEU A 57 4.02 1.88 0.10
CA LEU A 57 4.22 0.54 -0.45
C LEU A 57 5.32 -0.19 0.34
N GLU A 58 6.42 0.49 0.65
CA GLU A 58 7.53 -0.10 1.39
C GLU A 58 7.14 -0.52 2.82
N GLU A 59 6.39 0.32 3.54
CA GLU A 59 6.02 0.08 4.94
C GLU A 59 4.83 -0.88 5.11
N ASN A 60 3.87 -0.86 4.16
CA ASN A 60 2.60 -1.57 4.30
C ASN A 60 2.53 -2.87 3.50
N ILE A 61 3.40 -3.08 2.50
CA ILE A 61 3.46 -4.37 1.81
C ILE A 61 4.36 -5.34 2.57
N VAL A 62 3.84 -6.54 2.77
CA VAL A 62 4.56 -7.67 3.34
C VAL A 62 4.65 -8.77 2.29
N GLY A 63 5.87 -9.23 2.06
CA GLY A 63 6.19 -10.33 1.16
C GLY A 63 7.70 -10.49 1.05
N ASP A 64 8.14 -11.11 -0.02
CA ASP A 64 9.55 -11.15 -0.38
C ASP A 64 10.07 -9.75 -0.71
N GLU A 65 11.21 -9.36 -0.14
CA GLU A 65 11.72 -7.99 -0.25
C GLU A 65 12.26 -7.69 -1.66
N GLU A 66 12.90 -8.66 -2.31
CA GLU A 66 13.42 -8.49 -3.68
C GLU A 66 12.26 -8.31 -4.67
N LEU A 67 11.21 -9.14 -4.52
CA LEU A 67 10.01 -9.03 -5.35
C LEU A 67 9.20 -7.76 -5.06
N LYS A 68 9.18 -7.28 -3.81
CA LYS A 68 8.55 -6.00 -3.45
C LYS A 68 9.27 -4.83 -4.12
N GLN A 69 10.61 -4.81 -4.08
CA GLN A 69 11.38 -3.76 -4.73
C GLN A 69 11.21 -3.78 -6.25
N LYS A 70 11.26 -4.97 -6.87
CA LYS A 70 10.96 -5.14 -8.30
C LYS A 70 9.56 -4.62 -8.66
N MET A 71 8.56 -4.89 -7.82
CA MET A 71 7.18 -4.41 -8.04
C MET A 71 7.12 -2.88 -7.99
N ILE A 72 7.82 -2.25 -7.03
CA ILE A 72 7.90 -0.80 -6.93
C ILE A 72 8.56 -0.22 -8.20
N GLU A 73 9.73 -0.74 -8.59
CA GLU A 73 10.44 -0.30 -9.80
C GLU A 73 9.56 -0.42 -11.07
N GLU A 74 8.85 -1.53 -11.25
CA GLU A 74 7.93 -1.70 -12.39
C GLU A 74 6.76 -0.71 -12.37
N LEU A 75 6.23 -0.38 -11.17
CA LEU A 75 5.18 0.62 -11.01
C LEU A 75 5.69 2.04 -11.28
N GLU A 76 6.96 2.33 -10.96
CA GLU A 76 7.60 3.62 -11.23
C GLU A 76 7.87 3.81 -12.73
N GLU A 77 8.36 2.77 -13.42
CA GLU A 77 8.80 2.88 -14.81
C GLU A 77 7.68 2.64 -15.83
N TYR A 78 6.74 1.72 -15.54
CA TYR A 78 5.72 1.27 -16.50
C TYR A 78 4.29 1.37 -15.98
N GLY A 79 4.11 1.61 -14.68
CA GLY A 79 2.80 1.63 -14.03
C GLY A 79 2.33 3.02 -13.64
N ASN A 80 1.39 3.02 -12.69
CA ASN A 80 0.92 4.22 -12.02
C ASN A 80 0.79 3.93 -10.53
N ILE A 81 1.80 4.35 -9.76
CA ILE A 81 1.87 4.11 -8.32
C ILE A 81 0.67 4.71 -7.57
N PHE A 82 0.16 5.85 -8.03
CA PHE A 82 -0.97 6.54 -7.39
C PHE A 82 -2.25 5.72 -7.51
N GLU A 83 -2.57 5.23 -8.71
CA GLU A 83 -3.73 4.37 -8.96
C GLU A 83 -3.62 3.04 -8.21
N PHE A 84 -2.42 2.46 -8.18
CA PHE A 84 -2.19 1.20 -7.49
C PHE A 84 -2.45 1.31 -5.98
N VAL A 85 -1.87 2.32 -5.32
CA VAL A 85 -2.11 2.59 -3.89
C VAL A 85 -3.58 2.89 -3.62
N ALA A 86 -4.24 3.68 -4.48
CA ALA A 86 -5.67 3.97 -4.34
C ALA A 86 -6.51 2.68 -4.38
N GLY A 87 -6.20 1.76 -5.30
CA GLY A 87 -6.84 0.45 -5.40
C GLY A 87 -6.66 -0.41 -4.14
N LEU A 88 -5.44 -0.45 -3.59
CA LEU A 88 -5.16 -1.17 -2.33
C LEU A 88 -5.96 -0.61 -1.15
N GLN A 89 -6.06 0.72 -1.04
CA GLN A 89 -6.83 1.38 0.01
C GLN A 89 -8.33 1.16 -0.14
N GLU A 90 -8.86 1.19 -1.36
CA GLU A 90 -10.27 0.93 -1.63
C GLU A 90 -10.66 -0.49 -1.18
N GLU A 91 -9.84 -1.48 -1.53
CA GLU A 91 -10.06 -2.88 -1.13
C GLU A 91 -10.01 -3.04 0.40
N LEU A 92 -9.08 -2.36 1.07
CA LEU A 92 -9.02 -2.33 2.53
C LEU A 92 -10.28 -1.68 3.14
N GLY A 93 -10.77 -0.59 2.55
CA GLY A 93 -12.01 0.07 2.94
C GLY A 93 -13.25 -0.82 2.81
N LYS A 94 -13.35 -1.59 1.72
CA LYS A 94 -14.42 -2.59 1.50
C LYS A 94 -14.41 -3.67 2.59
N ARG A 95 -13.22 -4.17 2.96
CA ARG A 95 -13.08 -5.21 4.00
C ARG A 95 -13.41 -4.71 5.40
N ARG A 96 -13.09 -3.46 5.72
CA ARG A 96 -13.49 -2.82 6.99
C ARG A 96 -15.01 -2.71 7.14
N LYS A 97 -15.73 -2.31 6.08
CA LYS A 97 -17.19 -2.18 6.09
C LYS A 97 -17.95 -3.51 6.25
N ARG A 98 -17.28 -4.65 5.99
CA ARG A 98 -17.87 -5.99 6.12
C ARG A 98 -17.72 -6.59 7.54
N ARG A 99 -17.01 -5.93 8.45
CA ARG A 99 -16.86 -6.33 9.86
C ARG A 99 -17.80 -5.52 10.75
#